data_AF-A0A932E7Q9-F1
#
_entry.id   AF-A0A932E7Q9-F1
#
_cell.length_a   1.000
_cell.length_b   1.000
_cell.length_c   1.000
_cell.angle_alpha   90.00
_cell.angle_beta   90.00
_cell.angle_gamma   90.00
#
_symmetry.space_group_name_H-M   'P 1'
#
loop_
_entity.id
_entity.type
_entity.pdbx_description
1 polymer ?
#
loop_
_entity_poly.entity_id
_entity_poly.type
_entity_poly.pdbx_seq_one_letter_code
_entity_poly.pdbx_strand_id
1 'polypeptide(L)'
;MPTQPFMAYYAIMQYHVPAQLKSIDMLIEPLAEAAVLLAQEMRKKERLTRRRRGSTLRPGLETPLWNALRAATIPLLKKRGAKALLARELALDPSRMTDFFVEKRAMPDAERTLELLCWLGSQRQATKGAAK
;
A
#
# COMPACT_ATOMS: atom_id res chain seq x y z
N MET A 1 -36.67 0.96 -29.83
CA MET A 1 -35.23 0.72 -29.61
C MET A 1 -35.01 0.59 -28.11
N PRO A 2 -35.02 -0.62 -27.51
CA PRO A 2 -34.78 -0.74 -26.09
C PRO A 2 -33.28 -0.61 -25.80
N THR A 3 -32.98 0.32 -24.90
CA THR A 3 -31.69 0.62 -24.31
C THR A 3 -31.10 -0.61 -23.62
N GLN A 4 -29.83 -0.86 -23.92
CA GLN A 4 -28.97 -1.93 -23.44
C GLN A 4 -29.17 -2.28 -21.94
N PRO A 5 -29.31 -3.58 -21.58
CA PRO A 5 -29.49 -4.05 -20.22
C PRO A 5 -28.14 -4.14 -19.49
N PHE A 6 -27.49 -3.01 -19.23
CA PHE A 6 -26.20 -3.01 -18.52
C PHE A 6 -26.34 -3.35 -17.02
N MET A 7 -27.56 -3.24 -16.47
CA MET A 7 -27.82 -3.43 -15.03
C MET A 7 -28.06 -4.88 -14.60
N ALA A 8 -28.33 -5.80 -15.53
CA ALA A 8 -28.64 -7.19 -15.19
C ALA A 8 -27.40 -8.04 -14.84
N TYR A 9 -26.20 -7.59 -15.23
CA TYR A 9 -24.95 -8.32 -14.95
C TYR A 9 -24.46 -8.18 -13.50
N TYR A 10 -24.89 -7.14 -12.77
CA TYR A 10 -24.46 -6.93 -11.38
C TYR A 10 -25.18 -7.85 -10.37
N ALA A 11 -26.32 -8.44 -10.74
CA ALA A 11 -27.12 -9.25 -9.83
C ALA A 11 -26.72 -10.74 -9.79
N ILE A 12 -25.98 -11.24 -10.79
CA ILE A 12 -25.70 -12.68 -10.93
C ILE A 12 -24.27 -13.05 -10.50
N MET A 13 -23.34 -12.09 -10.42
CA MET A 13 -22.01 -12.34 -9.86
C MET A 13 -21.99 -11.93 -8.39
N GLN A 14 -22.44 -12.81 -7.50
CA GLN A 14 -21.92 -12.83 -6.13
C GLN A 14 -20.43 -13.19 -6.23
N TYR A 15 -19.60 -12.21 -6.60
CA TYR A 15 -18.16 -12.36 -6.56
C TYR A 15 -17.82 -12.68 -5.11
N HIS A 16 -17.38 -13.92 -4.87
CA HIS A 16 -16.75 -14.28 -3.61
C HIS A 16 -15.43 -13.53 -3.56
N VAL A 17 -15.47 -12.28 -3.11
CA VAL A 17 -14.31 -11.44 -2.88
C VAL A 17 -13.41 -12.24 -1.92
N PRO A 18 -12.22 -12.69 -2.37
CA PRO A 18 -11.30 -13.40 -1.50
C PRO A 18 -11.12 -12.59 -0.22
N ALA A 19 -11.06 -13.23 0.94
CA ALA A 19 -10.98 -12.54 2.24
C ALA A 19 -9.83 -11.50 2.28
N GLN A 20 -8.78 -11.74 1.47
CA GLN A 20 -7.65 -10.86 1.23
C GLN A 20 -8.05 -9.51 0.61
N LEU A 21 -9.02 -9.46 -0.31
CA LEU A 21 -9.46 -8.20 -0.93
C LEU A 21 -10.36 -7.38 0.01
N LYS A 22 -11.11 -8.02 0.91
CA LYS A 22 -11.88 -7.30 1.95
C LYS A 22 -10.98 -6.51 2.89
N SER A 23 -9.76 -6.96 3.12
CA SER A 23 -8.82 -6.27 3.99
C SER A 23 -8.25 -4.99 3.36
N ILE A 24 -8.23 -4.90 2.01
CA ILE A 24 -7.84 -3.68 1.28
C ILE A 24 -8.89 -2.59 1.49
N ASP A 25 -10.17 -2.89 1.34
CA ASP A 25 -11.27 -1.92 1.42
C ASP A 25 -11.23 -1.14 2.75
N MET A 26 -10.98 -1.85 3.85
CA MET A 26 -10.81 -1.25 5.19
C MET A 26 -9.61 -0.30 5.33
N LEU A 27 -8.68 -0.31 4.38
CA LEU A 27 -7.47 0.51 4.40
C LEU A 27 -7.51 1.70 3.44
N ILE A 28 -8.42 1.73 2.46
CA ILE A 28 -8.43 2.74 1.41
C ILE A 28 -8.55 4.14 1.98
N GLU A 29 -9.63 4.39 2.73
CA GLU A 29 -9.93 5.70 3.32
C GLU A 29 -8.85 6.17 4.33
N PRO A 30 -8.44 5.37 5.34
CA PRO A 30 -7.41 5.83 6.28
C PRO A 30 -6.04 6.01 5.63
N LEU A 31 -5.69 5.27 4.57
CA LEU A 31 -4.45 5.51 3.84
C LEU A 31 -4.53 6.76 2.97
N ALA A 32 -5.68 7.04 2.37
CA ALA A 32 -5.90 8.25 1.59
C ALA A 32 -5.76 9.51 2.47
N GLU A 33 -6.38 9.51 3.65
CA GLU A 33 -6.24 10.60 4.62
C GLU A 33 -4.77 10.79 5.05
N ALA A 34 -4.09 9.71 5.44
CA ALA A 34 -2.69 9.76 5.82
C ALA A 34 -1.79 10.27 4.68
N ALA A 35 -2.10 9.90 3.43
CA ALA A 35 -1.37 10.35 2.26
C ALA A 35 -1.51 11.86 2.05
N VAL A 36 -2.71 12.41 2.22
CA VAL A 36 -2.96 13.86 2.13
C VAL A 36 -2.16 14.60 3.19
N LEU A 37 -2.22 14.16 4.45
CA LEU A 37 -1.50 14.79 5.55
C LEU A 37 0.02 14.77 5.34
N LEU A 38 0.57 13.60 4.97
CA LEU A 38 2.00 13.48 4.68
C LEU A 38 2.43 14.35 3.49
N ALA A 39 1.62 14.43 2.44
CA ALA A 39 1.91 15.30 1.30
C ALA A 39 1.99 16.77 1.72
N GLN A 40 1.04 17.23 2.53
CA GLN A 40 1.03 18.60 3.06
C GLN A 40 2.27 18.88 3.93
N GLU A 41 2.66 17.95 4.79
CA GLU A 41 3.87 18.10 5.61
C GLU A 41 5.15 18.14 4.76
N MET A 42 5.23 17.31 3.72
CA MET A 42 6.38 17.29 2.81
C MET A 42 6.46 18.57 1.98
N ARG A 43 5.34 19.11 1.49
CA ARG A 43 5.31 20.41 0.79
C ARG A 43 5.88 21.55 1.63
N LYS A 44 5.59 21.56 2.94
CA LYS A 44 6.13 22.56 3.86
C LYS A 44 7.64 22.48 4.02
N LYS A 45 8.24 21.31 3.79
CA LYS A 45 9.66 21.01 4.03
C LYS A 45 10.50 21.01 2.77
N GLU A 46 9.90 20.98 1.58
CA GLU A 46 10.63 20.70 0.34
C GLU A 46 11.08 21.98 -0.38
N ARG A 47 12.39 22.08 -0.61
CA ARG A 47 12.95 22.88 -1.71
C ARG A 47 12.80 22.07 -2.99
N LEU A 48 11.96 22.53 -3.91
CA LEU A 48 11.71 21.87 -5.20
C LEU A 48 13.02 21.68 -5.96
N THR A 49 13.57 20.48 -5.93
CA THR A 49 14.64 20.08 -6.84
C THR A 49 14.00 19.53 -8.10
N ARG A 50 14.24 20.20 -9.25
CA ARG A 50 13.70 19.79 -10.55
C ARG A 50 14.21 18.37 -10.87
N ARG A 51 13.31 17.39 -10.91
CA ARG A 51 13.64 16.04 -11.39
C ARG A 51 13.94 16.08 -12.89
N ARG A 52 14.94 15.31 -13.34
CA ARG A 52 15.16 15.07 -14.77
C ARG A 52 13.98 14.27 -15.34
N ARG A 53 13.43 14.71 -16.46
CA ARG A 53 12.38 13.96 -17.18
C ARG A 53 12.89 12.56 -17.53
N GLY A 54 12.03 11.54 -17.40
CA GLY A 54 12.38 10.14 -17.67
C GLY A 54 13.03 9.37 -16.53
N SER A 55 13.21 9.97 -15.34
CA SER A 55 13.72 9.24 -14.17
C SER A 55 12.65 8.32 -13.58
N THR A 56 13.03 7.11 -13.14
CA THR A 56 12.17 6.21 -12.35
C THR A 56 11.59 6.93 -11.14
N LEU A 57 10.28 6.76 -10.91
CA LEU A 57 9.58 7.37 -9.79
C LEU A 57 10.18 6.83 -8.47
N ARG A 58 10.73 7.74 -7.65
CA ARG A 58 11.24 7.43 -6.32
C ARG A 58 10.33 8.02 -5.24
N PRO A 59 10.26 7.37 -4.06
CA PRO A 59 9.49 7.88 -2.92
C PRO A 59 9.80 9.36 -2.65
N GLY A 60 8.76 10.18 -2.57
CA GLY A 60 8.86 11.63 -2.43
C GLY A 60 7.49 12.29 -2.44
N LEU A 61 7.42 13.61 -2.63
CA LEU A 61 6.15 14.34 -2.62
C LEU A 61 5.12 13.82 -3.64
N GLU A 62 5.59 13.36 -4.80
CA GLU A 62 4.76 12.83 -5.88
C GLU A 62 4.23 11.41 -5.62
N THR A 63 4.59 10.79 -4.49
CA THR A 63 4.19 9.42 -4.14
C THR A 63 3.48 9.37 -2.79
N PRO A 64 2.44 10.18 -2.54
CA PRO A 64 1.88 10.37 -1.20
C PRO A 64 1.24 9.08 -0.66
N LEU A 65 0.56 8.32 -1.52
CA LEU A 65 -0.05 7.03 -1.15
C LEU A 65 1.00 6.00 -0.72
N TRP A 66 2.09 5.89 -1.48
CA TRP A 66 3.19 5.01 -1.11
C TRP A 66 3.85 5.44 0.21
N ASN A 67 4.02 6.74 0.43
CA ASN A 67 4.60 7.26 1.66
C ASN A 67 3.73 6.89 2.87
N ALA A 68 2.40 7.01 2.76
CA ALA A 68 1.45 6.61 3.79
C ALA A 68 1.51 5.11 4.05
N LEU A 69 1.46 4.28 3.01
CA LEU A 69 1.55 2.83 3.13
C LEU A 69 2.87 2.40 3.79
N ARG A 70 3.99 2.96 3.35
CA ARG A 70 5.31 2.73 3.94
C ARG A 70 5.34 3.14 5.42
N ALA A 71 4.79 4.30 5.76
CA ALA A 71 4.72 4.79 7.14
C ALA A 71 3.89 3.87 8.04
N ALA A 72 2.76 3.35 7.54
CA ALA A 72 1.93 2.38 8.26
C ALA A 72 2.61 1.01 8.43
N THR A 73 3.47 0.61 7.48
CA THR A 73 4.13 -0.70 7.47
C THR A 73 5.35 -0.74 8.39
N ILE A 74 6.19 0.32 8.41
CA ILE A 74 7.47 0.34 9.14
C ILE A 74 7.38 -0.08 10.62
N PRO A 75 6.38 0.36 11.41
CA PRO A 75 6.25 -0.06 12.80
C PRO A 75 6.16 -1.58 12.97
N LEU A 76 5.48 -2.27 12.05
CA LEU A 76 5.29 -3.72 12.07
C LEU A 76 6.58 -4.48 11.71
N LEU A 77 7.52 -3.81 11.03
CA LEU A 77 8.80 -4.39 10.61
C LEU A 77 9.92 -4.25 11.65
N LYS A 78 9.64 -3.65 12.80
CA LYS A 78 10.63 -3.48 13.89
C LYS A 78 11.01 -4.80 14.57
N LYS A 79 10.09 -5.78 14.59
CA LYS A 79 10.35 -7.09 15.19
C LYS A 79 11.43 -7.83 14.41
N ARG A 80 12.39 -8.46 15.11
CA ARG A 80 13.45 -9.25 14.48
C ARG A 80 12.84 -10.31 13.55
N GLY A 81 13.33 -10.39 12.32
CA GLY A 81 12.86 -11.33 11.31
C GLY A 81 11.60 -10.89 10.53
N ALA A 82 10.86 -9.86 10.96
CA ALA A 82 9.63 -9.44 10.30
C ALA A 82 9.84 -9.03 8.83
N LYS A 83 10.95 -8.37 8.52
CA LYS A 83 11.32 -8.02 7.13
C LYS A 83 11.54 -9.26 6.25
N ALA A 84 12.21 -10.29 6.78
CA ALA A 84 12.49 -11.51 6.02
C ALA A 84 11.22 -12.33 5.80
N LEU A 85 10.30 -12.34 6.79
CA LEU A 85 8.99 -12.95 6.64
C LEU A 85 8.16 -12.21 5.59
N LEU A 86 8.06 -10.88 5.67
CA LEU A 86 7.35 -10.11 4.66
C LEU A 86 7.95 -10.27 3.25
N ALA A 87 9.27 -10.35 3.12
CA ALA A 87 9.91 -10.64 1.83
C ALA A 87 9.43 -11.97 1.22
N ARG A 88 9.29 -13.02 2.05
CA ARG A 88 8.78 -14.32 1.62
C ARG A 88 7.31 -14.26 1.19
N GLU A 89 6.48 -13.55 1.97
CA GLU A 89 5.06 -13.35 1.67
C GLU A 89 4.86 -12.62 0.34
N LEU A 90 5.70 -11.62 0.04
CA LEU A 90 5.65 -10.86 -1.22
C LEU A 90 6.41 -11.54 -2.37
N ALA A 91 7.01 -12.72 -2.15
CA ALA A 91 7.90 -13.40 -3.10
C ALA A 91 9.02 -12.49 -3.66
N LEU A 92 9.66 -11.71 -2.78
CA LEU A 92 10.74 -10.78 -3.09
C LEU A 92 12.05 -11.18 -2.41
N ASP A 93 13.17 -10.76 -3.01
CA ASP A 93 14.48 -10.86 -2.35
C ASP A 93 14.52 -9.96 -1.09
N PRO A 94 15.04 -10.44 0.05
CA PRO A 94 15.10 -9.65 1.29
C PRO A 94 15.81 -8.31 1.15
N SER A 95 16.75 -8.15 0.22
CA SER A 95 17.43 -6.87 -0.06
C SER A 95 16.46 -5.80 -0.55
N ARG A 96 15.41 -6.18 -1.31
CA ARG A 96 14.38 -5.26 -1.80
C ARG A 96 13.60 -4.59 -0.66
N MET A 97 13.46 -5.28 0.48
CA MET A 97 12.80 -4.71 1.66
C MET A 97 13.59 -3.52 2.22
N THR A 98 14.92 -3.57 2.14
CA THR A 98 15.76 -2.44 2.53
C THR A 98 15.61 -1.29 1.54
N ASP A 99 15.58 -1.56 0.23
CA ASP A 99 15.36 -0.54 -0.80
C ASP A 99 14.03 0.21 -0.61
N PHE A 100 12.95 -0.52 -0.30
CA PHE A 100 11.61 0.03 -0.16
C PHE A 100 11.40 0.76 1.17
N PHE A 101 11.72 0.09 2.29
CA PHE A 101 11.32 0.55 3.62
C PHE A 101 12.41 1.30 4.38
N VAL A 102 13.69 1.17 4.00
CA VAL A 102 14.79 1.87 4.67
C VAL A 102 15.33 2.98 3.78
N GLU A 103 15.88 2.60 2.63
CA GLU A 103 16.68 3.46 1.77
C GLU A 103 15.85 4.39 0.87
N LYS A 104 14.55 4.11 0.70
CA LYS A 104 13.65 4.86 -0.21
C LYS A 104 14.20 4.93 -1.64
N ARG A 105 14.89 3.89 -2.11
CA ARG A 105 15.54 3.83 -3.43
C ARG A 105 14.58 3.38 -4.52
N ALA A 106 13.57 2.60 -4.16
CA ALA A 106 12.62 2.00 -5.08
C ALA A 106 11.21 1.93 -4.48
N MET A 107 10.24 1.66 -5.35
CA MET A 107 8.87 1.31 -5.00
C MET A 107 8.57 -0.09 -5.54
N PRO A 108 7.75 -0.89 -4.85
CA PRO A 108 7.22 -2.12 -5.43
C PRO A 108 6.34 -1.80 -6.64
N ASP A 109 6.19 -2.79 -7.53
CA ASP A 109 5.20 -2.73 -8.61
C ASP A 109 3.77 -2.79 -8.04
N ALA A 110 2.78 -2.66 -8.93
CA ALA A 110 1.37 -2.63 -8.54
C ALA A 110 0.92 -3.92 -7.86
N GLU A 111 1.32 -5.09 -8.38
CA GLU A 111 0.95 -6.40 -7.82
C GLU A 111 1.47 -6.52 -6.39
N ARG A 112 2.76 -6.28 -6.18
CA ARG A 112 3.40 -6.36 -4.86
C ARG A 112 2.88 -5.30 -3.89
N THR A 113 2.39 -4.17 -4.41
CA THR A 113 1.70 -3.16 -3.60
C THR A 113 0.35 -3.65 -3.10
N LEU A 114 -0.43 -4.32 -3.95
CA LEU A 114 -1.72 -4.91 -3.56
C LEU A 114 -1.53 -6.02 -2.52
N GLU A 115 -0.54 -6.90 -2.72
CA GLU A 115 -0.20 -7.94 -1.74
C GLU A 115 0.23 -7.34 -0.40
N LEU A 116 1.01 -6.25 -0.40
CA LEU A 116 1.39 -5.53 0.81
C LEU A 116 0.17 -4.92 1.53
N LEU A 117 -0.81 -4.40 0.80
CA LEU A 117 -2.06 -3.90 1.36
C LEU A 117 -2.86 -5.03 2.03
N CYS A 118 -3.01 -6.18 1.35
CA CYS A 118 -3.63 -7.37 1.92
C CYS A 118 -2.94 -7.79 3.22
N TRP A 119 -1.61 -7.86 3.21
CA TRP A 119 -0.81 -8.21 4.39
C TRP A 119 -1.03 -7.21 5.53
N LEU A 120 -0.95 -5.91 5.27
CA LEU A 120 -1.15 -4.86 6.27
C LEU A 120 -2.55 -4.95 6.91
N GLY A 121 -3.57 -5.24 6.10
CA GLY A 121 -4.93 -5.43 6.56
C GLY A 121 -5.06 -6.61 7.52
N SER A 122 -4.42 -7.74 7.19
CA SER A 122 -4.36 -8.94 8.03
C SER A 122 -3.64 -8.67 9.36
N GLN A 123 -2.52 -7.93 9.35
CA GLN A 123 -1.82 -7.57 10.59
C GLN A 123 -2.69 -6.72 11.52
N ARG A 124 -3.45 -5.77 10.97
CA ARG A 124 -4.36 -4.91 11.75
C ARG A 124 -5.53 -5.68 12.35
N GLN A 125 -6.06 -6.66 11.63
CA GLN A 125 -7.11 -7.55 12.16
C GLN A 125 -6.59 -8.42 13.30
N ALA A 126 -5.38 -8.98 13.16
CA ALA A 126 -4.74 -9.75 14.23
C ALA A 126 -4.54 -8.91 15.49
N THR A 127 -4.12 -7.65 15.37
CA THR A 127 -3.99 -6.75 16.53
C THR A 127 -5.32 -6.39 17.19
N LYS A 128 -6.41 -6.27 16.42
CA LYS A 128 -7.76 -6.01 16.97
C LYS A 128 -8.32 -7.24 17.70
N GLY A 129 -8.06 -8.44 17.20
CA GLY A 129 -8.49 -9.70 17.83
C GLY A 129 -7.74 -10.03 19.12
N ALA A 130 -6.47 -9.61 19.25
CA ALA A 130 -5.66 -9.85 20.45
C ALA A 130 -5.96 -8.90 21.63
N ALA A 131 -6.75 -7.86 21.41
CA ALA A 131 -7.14 -6.87 22.43
C ALA A 131 -8.53 -7.14 23.04
N LYS A 132 -9.11 -8.31 22.77
CA LYS A 132 -10.42 -8.76 23.24
C LYS A 132 -10.27 -10.04 24.05
#